data_AF-A0A847ZD15-F1
#
_entry.id   AF-A0A847ZD15-F1
#
_cell.length_a   1.000
_cell.length_b   1.000
_cell.length_c   1.000
_cell.angle_alpha   90.00
_cell.angle_beta   90.00
_cell.angle_gamma   90.00
#
_symmetry.space_group_name_H-M   'P 1'
#
loop_
_entity.id
_entity.type
_entity.pdbx_description
1 polymer ?
#
loop_
_entity_poly.entity_id
_entity_poly.type
_entity_poly.pdbx_seq_one_letter_code
_entity_poly.pdbx_strand_id
1 'polypeptide(L)'
;MPKIELPPTKSSLRRLKEDLAFAYEGYDLLNQKREILAIEIVRKIAEIRRIEAEFQQGLSRLYGAYRDAAVDMGSDVASRQSCSEVRSYFLRTDFTKLMGLRMPVIRLR
;
A
#
# COMPACT_ATOMS: atom_id res chain seq x y z
N MET A 1 -12.83 0.01 35.79
CA MET A 1 -13.10 1.24 35.02
C MET A 1 -12.39 2.39 35.73
N PRO A 2 -11.64 3.26 35.05
CA PRO A 2 -11.02 4.40 35.72
C PRO A 2 -12.13 5.28 36.29
N LYS A 3 -12.03 5.60 37.58
CA LYS A 3 -12.99 6.45 38.27
C LYS A 3 -12.73 7.88 37.77
N ILE A 4 -13.65 8.43 36.99
CA ILE A 4 -13.53 9.81 36.52
C ILE A 4 -13.78 10.69 37.74
N GLU A 5 -12.74 11.32 38.28
CA GLU A 5 -12.86 12.28 39.38
C GLU A 5 -13.50 13.56 38.85
N LEU A 6 -14.82 13.65 38.98
CA LEU A 6 -15.59 14.81 38.54
C LEU A 6 -16.43 15.34 39.71
N PRO A 7 -16.49 16.67 39.93
CA PRO A 7 -17.35 17.23 40.96
C PRO A 7 -18.82 16.88 40.65
N PRO A 8 -19.62 16.41 41.63
CA PRO A 8 -20.98 15.90 41.44
C PRO A 8 -21.99 17.04 41.25
N THR A 9 -21.81 17.82 40.17
CA THR A 9 -22.68 18.97 39.84
C THR A 9 -23.52 18.68 38.61
N LYS A 10 -24.69 19.34 38.51
CA LYS A 10 -25.54 19.26 37.30
C LYS A 10 -24.80 19.71 36.03
N SER A 11 -23.92 20.70 36.16
CA SER A 11 -23.07 21.19 35.07
C SER A 11 -22.10 20.13 34.58
N SER A 12 -21.45 19.40 35.51
CA SER A 12 -20.57 18.27 35.21
C SER A 12 -21.31 17.13 34.50
N LEU A 13 -22.52 16.78 34.97
CA LEU A 13 -23.35 15.75 34.35
C LEU A 13 -23.77 16.11 32.93
N ARG A 14 -24.09 17.38 32.68
CA ARG A 14 -24.49 17.86 31.35
C ARG A 14 -23.33 17.72 30.35
N ARG A 15 -22.13 18.16 30.73
CA ARG A 15 -20.92 18.02 29.90
C ARG A 15 -20.61 16.57 29.59
N LEU A 16 -20.64 15.68 30.60
CA LEU A 16 -20.42 14.24 30.39
C LEU A 16 -21.41 13.62 29.40
N LYS A 17 -22.68 14.04 29.40
CA LYS A 17 -23.68 13.55 28.45
C LYS A 17 -23.39 14.04 27.02
N GLU A 18 -22.97 15.29 26.88
CA GLU A 18 -22.56 15.87 25.59
C GLU A 18 -21.30 15.15 25.05
N ASP A 19 -20.28 14.97 25.89
CA ASP A 19 -19.05 14.25 25.55
C ASP A 19 -19.32 12.79 25.17
N LEU A 20 -20.22 12.12 25.90
CA LEU A 20 -20.63 10.75 25.62
C LEU A 20 -21.37 10.63 24.28
N ALA A 21 -22.29 11.56 23.99
CA ALA A 21 -22.98 11.59 22.69
C ALA A 21 -21.97 11.79 21.54
N PHE A 22 -21.04 12.74 21.70
CA PHE A 22 -19.96 12.97 20.75
C PHE A 22 -19.04 11.75 20.58
N ALA A 23 -18.73 11.03 21.67
CA ALA A 23 -17.91 9.83 21.62
C ALA A 23 -18.58 8.68 20.85
N TYR A 24 -19.90 8.51 21.00
CA TYR A 24 -20.66 7.53 20.20
C TYR A 24 -20.67 7.90 18.71
N GLU A 25 -20.92 9.16 18.38
CA GLU A 25 -20.88 9.62 16.99
C GLU A 25 -19.48 9.45 16.37
N GLY A 26 -18.42 9.80 17.13
CA GLY A 26 -17.04 9.59 16.71
C GLY A 26 -16.70 8.11 16.52
N TYR A 27 -17.22 7.22 17.38
CA TYR A 27 -17.06 5.78 17.22
C TYR A 27 -17.69 5.28 15.93
N ASP A 28 -18.91 5.72 15.62
CA ASP A 28 -19.61 5.31 14.40
C ASP A 28 -18.86 5.78 13.14
N LEU A 29 -18.37 7.02 13.13
CA LEU A 29 -17.54 7.55 12.03
C LEU A 29 -16.23 6.77 11.85
N LEU A 30 -15.57 6.39 12.96
CA LEU A 30 -14.37 5.56 12.90
C LEU A 30 -14.68 4.15 12.39
N ASN A 31 -15.84 3.60 12.75
CA ASN A 31 -16.25 2.29 12.29
C ASN A 31 -16.53 2.30 10.77
N GLN A 32 -17.20 3.33 10.26
CA GLN A 32 -17.39 3.54 8.81
C GLN A 32 -16.04 3.67 8.08
N LYS A 33 -15.10 4.44 8.63
CA LYS A 33 -13.74 4.56 8.07
C LYS A 33 -13.04 3.20 8.03
N ARG A 34 -13.18 2.38 9.09
CA ARG A 34 -12.58 1.04 9.18
C ARG A 34 -13.11 0.11 8.08
N GLU A 35 -14.41 0.12 7.83
CA GLU A 35 -15.04 -0.70 6.79
C GLU A 35 -14.51 -0.36 5.39
N ILE A 36 -14.45 0.93 5.04
CA ILE A 36 -13.94 1.39 3.74
C ILE A 36 -12.46 0.99 3.57
N LEU A 37 -11.64 1.19 4.62
CA LEU A 37 -10.23 0.84 4.57
C LEU A 37 -10.01 -0.67 4.43
N ALA A 38 -10.84 -1.50 5.08
CA ALA A 38 -10.75 -2.96 4.95
C ALA A 38 -10.99 -3.41 3.50
N ILE A 39 -12.00 -2.83 2.84
CA ILE A 39 -12.29 -3.10 1.43
C ILE A 39 -11.11 -2.71 0.53
N GLU A 40 -10.53 -1.53 0.75
CA GLU A 40 -9.38 -1.07 -0.04
C GLU A 40 -8.14 -1.94 0.20
N ILE A 41 -7.90 -2.44 1.41
CA ILE A 41 -6.83 -3.41 1.68
C ILE A 41 -7.01 -4.67 0.84
N VAL A 42 -8.21 -5.27 0.85
CA VAL A 42 -8.49 -6.49 0.08
C VAL A 42 -8.29 -6.23 -1.42
N ARG A 43 -8.75 -5.08 -1.91
CA ARG A 43 -8.54 -4.66 -3.30
C ARG A 43 -7.06 -4.54 -3.66
N LYS A 44 -6.25 -3.93 -2.80
CA LYS A 44 -4.79 -3.81 -3.00
C LYS A 44 -4.08 -5.14 -2.96
N ILE A 45 -4.48 -6.07 -2.09
CA ILE A 45 -3.93 -7.42 -2.06
C ILE A 45 -4.20 -8.14 -3.40
N ALA A 46 -5.41 -8.02 -3.94
CA ALA A 46 -5.74 -8.60 -5.24
C ALA A 46 -4.90 -7.99 -6.38
N GLU A 47 -4.71 -6.68 -6.38
CA GLU A 47 -3.85 -5.98 -7.34
C GLU A 47 -2.40 -6.47 -7.27
N ILE A 48 -1.83 -6.58 -6.06
CA ILE A 48 -0.46 -7.07 -5.85
C ILE A 48 -0.30 -8.49 -6.39
N ARG A 49 -1.22 -9.40 -6.06
CA ARG A 49 -1.16 -10.79 -6.55
C ARG A 49 -1.20 -10.88 -8.06
N ARG A 50 -1.98 -10.02 -8.72
CA ARG A 50 -2.03 -9.96 -10.17
C ARG A 50 -0.70 -9.48 -10.76
N ILE A 51 -0.14 -8.39 -10.22
CA ILE A 51 1.15 -7.85 -10.66
C ILE A 51 2.26 -8.89 -10.46
N GLU A 52 2.28 -9.60 -9.33
CA GLU A 52 3.24 -10.66 -9.04
C GLU A 52 3.17 -11.79 -10.08
N ALA A 53 1.95 -12.24 -10.42
CA ALA A 53 1.75 -13.27 -11.44
C ALA A 53 2.21 -12.80 -12.84
N GLU A 54 1.87 -11.58 -13.25
CA GLU A 54 2.30 -11.00 -14.53
C GLU A 54 3.83 -10.83 -14.57
N PHE A 55 4.43 -10.37 -13.47
CA PHE A 55 5.87 -10.21 -13.32
C PHE A 55 6.60 -11.55 -13.43
N GLN A 56 6.11 -12.60 -12.77
CA GLN A 56 6.72 -13.92 -12.82
C GLN A 56 6.63 -14.55 -14.21
N GLN A 57 5.52 -14.35 -14.93
CA GLN A 57 5.42 -14.76 -16.33
C GLN A 57 6.43 -14.02 -17.22
N GLY A 58 6.56 -12.70 -17.03
CA GLY A 58 7.55 -11.88 -17.74
C GLY A 58 8.98 -12.34 -17.49
N LEU A 59 9.34 -12.56 -16.22
CA LEU A 59 10.65 -13.07 -15.85
C LEU A 59 10.93 -14.46 -16.42
N SER A 60 9.96 -15.37 -16.37
CA SER A 60 10.13 -16.71 -16.93
C SER A 60 10.43 -16.67 -18.42
N ARG A 61 9.76 -15.79 -19.17
CA ARG A 61 10.02 -15.61 -20.61
C ARG A 61 11.39 -15.00 -20.85
N LEU A 62 11.76 -13.98 -20.08
CA LEU A 62 13.06 -13.30 -20.19
C LEU A 62 14.21 -14.28 -19.91
N TYR A 63 14.12 -15.06 -18.84
CA TYR A 63 15.15 -16.05 -18.50
C TYR A 63 15.21 -17.22 -19.48
N GLY A 64 14.07 -17.60 -20.08
CA GLY A 64 14.05 -18.56 -21.20
C GLY A 64 14.85 -18.04 -22.39
N ALA A 65 14.50 -16.84 -22.88
CA ALA A 65 15.20 -16.22 -24.00
C ALA A 65 16.69 -15.99 -23.71
N TYR A 66 17.04 -15.60 -22.48
CA TYR A 66 18.44 -15.45 -22.07
C TYR A 66 19.21 -16.78 -22.11
N ARG A 67 18.58 -17.89 -21.69
CA ARG A 67 19.18 -19.21 -21.75
C ARG A 67 19.41 -19.65 -23.20
N ASP A 68 18.42 -19.45 -24.06
CA ASP A 68 18.52 -19.80 -25.48
C ASP A 68 19.66 -19.02 -26.14
N ALA A 69 19.73 -17.70 -25.90
CA ALA A 69 20.84 -16.87 -26.37
C ALA A 69 22.22 -17.31 -25.81
N ALA A 70 22.28 -17.75 -24.56
CA ALA A 70 23.52 -18.26 -23.97
C ALA A 70 23.96 -19.61 -24.57
N VAL A 71 23.02 -20.44 -25.02
CA VAL A 71 23.29 -21.70 -25.75
C VAL A 71 23.80 -21.39 -27.16
N ASP A 72 23.18 -20.43 -27.86
CA ASP A 72 23.52 -20.09 -29.24
C ASP A 72 24.85 -19.33 -29.38
N MET A 73 25.09 -18.36 -28.49
CA MET A 73 26.22 -17.41 -28.61
C MET A 73 27.35 -17.68 -27.61
N GLY A 74 27.13 -18.59 -26.65
CA GLY A 74 27.99 -18.77 -25.49
C GLY A 74 27.70 -17.77 -24.38
N SER A 75 27.66 -18.28 -23.13
CA SER A 75 27.40 -17.50 -21.91
C SER A 75 28.27 -16.26 -21.75
N ASP A 76 29.53 -16.35 -22.18
CA ASP A 76 30.55 -15.32 -21.96
C ASP A 76 30.44 -14.13 -22.94
N VAL A 77 29.78 -14.34 -24.08
CA VAL A 77 29.48 -13.28 -25.06
C VAL A 77 28.19 -12.56 -24.67
N ALA A 78 27.15 -13.31 -24.29
CA ALA A 78 25.86 -12.76 -23.86
C ALA A 78 26.00 -11.87 -22.62
N SER A 79 26.83 -12.28 -21.64
CA SER A 79 27.09 -11.49 -20.43
C SER A 79 27.80 -10.17 -20.73
N ARG A 80 28.84 -10.18 -21.57
CA ARG A 80 29.56 -8.96 -21.99
C ARG A 80 28.65 -7.97 -22.72
N GLN A 81 27.77 -8.47 -23.58
CA GLN A 81 26.82 -7.62 -24.30
C GLN A 81 25.77 -7.01 -23.37
N SER A 82 25.31 -7.73 -22.35
CA SER A 82 24.35 -7.20 -21.38
C SER A 82 24.87 -5.96 -20.62
N CYS A 83 26.18 -5.88 -20.39
CA CYS A 83 26.82 -4.73 -19.75
C CYS A 83 26.89 -3.47 -20.63
N SER A 84 26.59 -3.58 -21.92
CA SER A 84 26.63 -2.45 -22.87
C SER A 84 25.35 -1.61 -22.87
N GLU A 85 24.29 -2.04 -22.18
CA GLU A 85 22.99 -1.39 -22.24
C GLU A 85 22.97 -0.10 -21.39
N VAL A 86 22.74 1.05 -22.02
CA VAL A 86 22.85 2.39 -21.39
C VAL A 86 21.49 2.93 -20.89
N ARG A 87 20.43 2.13 -20.95
CA ARG A 87 19.09 2.58 -20.55
C ARG A 87 19.04 2.80 -19.05
N SER A 88 18.88 4.05 -18.63
CA SER A 88 18.57 4.40 -17.25
C SER A 88 17.05 4.50 -17.08
N TYR A 89 16.55 3.90 -16.01
CA TYR A 89 15.16 4.02 -15.60
C TYR A 89 15.11 4.80 -14.29
N PHE A 90 14.26 5.83 -14.23
CA PHE A 90 14.10 6.62 -13.02
C PHE A 90 12.77 6.30 -12.36
N LEU A 91 12.84 5.87 -11.10
CA LEU A 91 11.66 5.65 -10.27
C LEU A 91 11.35 6.93 -9.50
N ARG A 92 10.14 7.46 -9.68
CA ARG A 92 9.64 8.57 -8.87
C ARG A 92 8.54 8.07 -7.95
N THR A 93 8.69 8.36 -6.66
CA THR A 93 7.67 8.09 -5.65
C THR A 93 6.89 9.37 -5.38
N ASP A 94 5.62 9.37 -5.71
CA ASP A 94 4.66 10.41 -5.33
C ASP A 94 3.76 9.89 -4.21
N PHE A 95 2.93 10.75 -3.61
CA PHE A 95 2.00 10.35 -2.54
C PHE A 95 0.58 10.79 -2.87
N THR A 96 -0.37 9.88 -2.69
CA THR A 96 -1.81 10.17 -2.72
C THR A 96 -2.40 10.11 -1.32
N LYS A 97 -3.50 10.84 -1.09
CA LYS A 97 -4.21 10.82 0.19
C LYS A 97 -5.46 9.95 0.08
N LEU A 98 -5.62 9.00 0.99
CA LEU A 98 -6.82 8.17 1.12
C LEU A 98 -7.28 8.17 2.57
N MET A 99 -8.45 8.74 2.86
CA MET A 99 -9.03 8.76 4.22
C MET A 99 -8.07 9.29 5.31
N GLY A 100 -7.29 10.31 4.96
CA GLY A 100 -6.29 10.94 5.84
C GLY A 100 -4.93 10.21 5.91
N LEU A 101 -4.79 9.06 5.23
CA LEU A 101 -3.53 8.32 5.11
C LEU A 101 -2.77 8.76 3.86
N ARG A 102 -1.43 8.84 3.95
CA ARG A 102 -0.55 9.09 2.80
C ARG A 102 -0.07 7.77 2.22
N MET A 103 -0.49 7.47 0.99
CA MET A 103 -0.13 6.24 0.28
C MET A 103 0.89 6.55 -0.81
N PRO A 104 2.03 5.84 -0.88
CA PRO A 104 3.01 6.04 -1.93
C PRO A 104 2.49 5.48 -3.27
N VAL A 105 2.82 6.16 -4.35
CA VAL A 105 2.56 5.74 -5.72
C VAL A 105 3.87 5.84 -6.49
N ILE A 106 4.34 4.71 -7.00
CA ILE A 106 5.60 4.62 -7.74
C ILE A 106 5.28 4.76 -9.24
N ARG A 107 5.98 5.65 -9.93
CA ARG A 107 5.89 5.84 -11.37
C ARG A 107 7.26 5.67 -12.02
N LEU A 108 7.30 4.88 -13.09
CA LEU A 108 8.47 4.76 -13.97
C LEU A 108 8.50 5.97 -14.91
N ARG A 109 9.67 6.58 -15.09
CA ARG A 109 9.91 7.66 -16.04
C ARG A 109 11.05 7.33 -16.99
#